data_AF-A0A927SGQ1-F1
#
_entry.id   AF-A0A927SGQ1-F1
#
_cell.length_a   1.000
_cell.length_b   1.000
_cell.length_c   1.000
_cell.angle_alpha   90.00
_cell.angle_beta   90.00
_cell.angle_gamma   90.00
#
_symmetry.space_group_name_H-M   'P 1'
#
loop_
_entity.id
_entity.type
_entity.pdbx_description
1 polymer ?
#
loop_
_entity_poly.entity_id
_entity_poly.type
_entity_poly.pdbx_seq_one_letter_code
_entity_poly.pdbx_strand_id
1 'polypeptide(L)'
;MIRLGSIVGLPAALNGRMVGRVEQAVLTPDGHALRGLVIRHGLGGAKWLDAACIQVLGAVSVILDCKPCTLPRDADFALTSVKDTGGLNLGRVTDAYINPETLQVTALEISLGLVEEITLGRMLARQFVVRPVPGEPGQVLIPCGCTLERILH
;
A
#
# COMPACT_ATOMS: atom_id res chain seq x y z
N MET A 1 1.71 13.32 -0.97
CA MET A 1 1.47 11.87 -1.06
C MET A 1 2.77 11.13 -0.89
N ILE A 2 2.75 9.93 -0.30
CA ILE A 2 3.90 9.04 -0.13
C ILE A 2 3.58 7.71 -0.83
N ARG A 3 4.53 7.20 -1.61
CA ARG A 3 4.45 5.85 -2.21
C ARG A 3 4.72 4.81 -1.12
N LEU A 4 3.83 3.85 -0.90
CA LEU A 4 3.98 2.88 0.19
C LEU A 4 5.23 2.00 0.06
N GLY A 5 5.62 1.62 -1.15
CA GLY A 5 6.88 0.90 -1.34
C GLY A 5 8.12 1.69 -0.89
N SER A 6 8.06 3.02 -0.82
CA SER A 6 9.19 3.85 -0.35
C SER A 6 9.38 3.85 1.16
N ILE A 7 8.36 3.45 1.93
CA ILE A 7 8.46 3.39 3.39
C ILE A 7 9.06 2.06 3.88
N VAL A 8 9.15 1.06 3.00
CA VAL A 8 9.79 -0.22 3.31
C VAL A 8 11.27 0.02 3.62
N GLY A 9 11.72 -0.53 4.74
CA GLY A 9 13.07 -0.36 5.26
C GLY A 9 13.25 0.86 6.15
N LEU A 10 12.29 1.80 6.20
CA LEU A 10 12.42 2.98 7.08
C LEU A 10 12.46 2.57 8.55
N PRO A 11 13.29 3.24 9.37
CA PRO A 11 13.30 3.03 10.81
C PRO A 11 11.96 3.46 11.43
N ALA A 12 11.40 2.61 12.27
CA ALA A 12 10.26 2.91 13.12
C ALA A 12 10.75 3.20 14.54
N ALA A 13 10.43 4.38 15.07
CA ALA A 13 10.91 4.85 16.35
C ALA A 13 9.76 5.19 17.31
N LEU A 14 9.91 4.75 18.57
CA LEU A 14 9.01 5.04 19.68
C LEU A 14 9.81 5.72 20.78
N ASN A 15 9.37 6.89 21.24
CA ASN A 15 10.06 7.66 22.30
C ASN A 15 11.56 7.85 22.02
N GLY A 16 11.92 8.19 20.78
CA GLY A 16 13.30 8.43 20.34
C GLY A 16 14.18 7.18 20.21
N ARG A 17 13.63 5.97 20.37
CA ARG A 17 14.36 4.70 20.21
C ARG A 17 13.82 3.91 19.02
N MET A 18 14.72 3.42 18.17
CA MET A 18 14.34 2.56 17.06
C MET A 18 13.82 1.21 17.58
N VAL A 19 12.56 0.90 17.28
CA VAL A 19 11.93 -0.38 17.65
C VAL A 19 12.02 -1.41 16.53
N GLY A 20 12.35 -0.99 15.31
CA GLY A 20 12.52 -1.87 14.15
C GLY A 20 12.55 -1.09 12.84
N ARG A 21 12.36 -1.81 11.74
CA ARG A 21 12.18 -1.25 10.39
C ARG A 21 10.85 -1.73 9.82
N VAL A 22 10.24 -0.90 8.97
CA VAL A 22 9.06 -1.27 8.22
C VAL A 22 9.42 -2.38 7.24
N GLU A 23 8.73 -3.50 7.32
CA GLU A 23 8.85 -4.63 6.39
C GLU A 23 7.74 -4.57 5.33
N GLN A 24 6.53 -4.18 5.72
CA GLN A 24 5.38 -4.12 4.84
C GLN A 24 4.39 -3.06 5.32
N ALA A 25 3.72 -2.41 4.37
CA ALA A 25 2.53 -1.61 4.63
C ALA A 25 1.30 -2.41 4.21
N VAL A 26 0.28 -2.45 5.07
CA VAL A 26 -0.94 -3.23 4.83
C VAL A 26 -2.11 -2.28 4.75
N LEU A 27 -2.83 -2.33 3.63
CA LEU A 27 -4.04 -1.55 3.43
C LEU A 27 -5.24 -2.21 4.12
N THR A 28 -6.29 -1.43 4.32
CA THR A 28 -7.62 -1.95 4.66
C THR A 28 -8.13 -2.86 3.53
N PRO A 29 -9.03 -3.83 3.81
CA PRO A 29 -9.54 -4.75 2.79
C PRO A 29 -10.24 -4.08 1.59
N ASP A 30 -10.76 -2.87 1.79
CA ASP A 30 -11.35 -2.04 0.72
C ASP A 30 -10.29 -1.27 -0.09
N GLY A 31 -9.01 -1.34 0.31
CA GLY A 31 -7.88 -0.70 -0.36
C GLY A 31 -7.79 0.82 -0.18
N HIS A 32 -8.63 1.44 0.65
CA HIS A 32 -8.75 2.91 0.70
C HIS A 32 -7.96 3.58 1.82
N ALA A 33 -7.43 2.84 2.80
CA ALA A 33 -6.62 3.40 3.88
C ALA A 33 -5.49 2.48 4.28
N LEU A 34 -4.44 3.04 4.88
CA LEU A 34 -3.45 2.24 5.60
C LEU A 34 -4.11 1.64 6.84
N ARG A 35 -4.08 0.32 6.96
CA ARG A 35 -4.54 -0.39 8.15
C ARG A 35 -3.44 -0.48 9.22
N GLY A 36 -2.20 -0.65 8.77
CA GLY A 36 -1.05 -0.72 9.66
C GLY A 36 0.23 -1.13 8.95
N LEU A 37 1.28 -1.29 9.75
CA LEU A 37 2.61 -1.65 9.29
C LEU A 37 3.07 -2.95 9.95
N VAL A 38 3.80 -3.74 9.18
CA VAL A 38 4.61 -4.84 9.71
C VAL A 38 5.99 -4.29 10.03
N ILE A 39 6.41 -4.42 11.29
CA ILE A 39 7.70 -3.94 11.80
C ILE A 39 8.56 -5.13 12.20
N ARG A 40 9.81 -5.17 11.73
CA ARG A 40 10.79 -6.19 12.11
C ARG A 40 12.02 -5.60 12.78
N HIS A 41 12.51 -6.27 13.82
CA HIS A 41 13.72 -5.90 14.54
C HIS A 41 14.76 -7.03 14.49
N GLY A 42 15.77 -6.89 13.62
CA GLY A 42 16.83 -7.88 13.46
C GLY A 42 16.28 -9.28 13.11
N LEU A 43 16.80 -10.30 13.78
CA LEU A 43 16.35 -11.70 13.66
C LEU A 43 15.05 -12.00 14.45
N GLY A 44 14.49 -11.00 15.15
CA GLY A 44 13.21 -11.14 15.83
C GLY A 44 12.04 -11.32 14.87
N GLY A 45 10.95 -11.90 15.36
CA GLY A 45 9.72 -12.05 14.58
C GLY A 45 9.07 -10.71 14.22
N ALA A 46 8.32 -10.70 13.13
CA ALA A 46 7.53 -9.57 12.69
C ALA A 46 6.47 -9.17 13.73
N LYS A 47 6.25 -7.86 13.86
CA LYS A 47 5.27 -7.25 14.78
C LYS A 47 4.32 -6.36 14.01
N TRP A 48 3.11 -6.21 14.54
CA TRP A 48 2.09 -5.35 13.96
C TRP A 48 2.07 -3.98 14.62
N LEU A 49 1.92 -2.95 13.82
CA LEU A 49 1.64 -1.60 14.27
C LEU A 49 0.35 -1.13 13.61
N ASP A 50 -0.66 -0.82 14.40
CA ASP A 50 -1.90 -0.25 13.90
C ASP A 50 -1.68 1.15 13.34
N ALA A 51 -2.40 1.52 12.28
CA ALA A 51 -2.34 2.86 11.70
C ALA A 51 -2.66 3.96 12.74
N ALA A 52 -3.54 3.68 13.71
CA ALA A 52 -3.86 4.60 14.80
C ALA A 52 -2.67 4.91 15.73
N CYS A 53 -1.60 4.11 15.68
CA CYS A 53 -0.37 4.34 16.44
C CYS A 53 0.73 5.07 15.65
N ILE A 54 0.46 5.45 14.40
CA ILE A 54 1.41 6.21 13.58
C ILE A 54 1.22 7.69 13.90
N GLN A 55 2.19 8.28 14.58
CA GLN A 55 2.21 9.71 14.87
C GLN A 55 2.68 10.50 13.64
N VAL A 56 3.73 10.02 12.98
CA VAL A 56 4.31 10.64 11.78
C VAL A 56 4.72 9.56 10.80
N LEU A 57 4.24 9.68 9.56
CA LEU A 57 4.75 8.92 8.43
C LEU A 57 5.59 9.83 7.52
N GLY A 58 6.90 9.81 7.73
CA GLY A 58 7.86 10.65 6.98
C GLY A 58 8.53 9.91 5.83
N ALA A 59 9.31 10.67 5.05
CA ALA A 59 10.13 10.11 3.96
C ALA A 59 11.37 9.35 4.46
N VAL A 60 11.78 9.55 5.72
CA VAL A 60 13.02 9.00 6.29
C VAL A 60 12.81 8.10 7.51
N SER A 61 11.67 8.21 8.18
CA SER A 61 11.35 7.45 9.39
C SER A 61 9.85 7.45 9.67
N VAL A 62 9.41 6.48 10.47
CA VAL A 62 8.06 6.42 11.02
C VAL A 62 8.14 6.64 12.53
N ILE A 63 7.37 7.58 13.07
CA ILE A 63 7.29 7.86 14.50
C ILE A 63 6.00 7.26 15.05
N LEU A 64 6.13 6.55 16.17
CA LEU A 64 5.08 5.74 16.78
C LEU A 64 4.65 6.32 18.11
N ASP A 65 3.36 6.21 18.43
CA ASP A 65 2.82 6.54 19.76
C ASP A 65 2.71 5.29 20.66
N CYS A 66 2.70 4.09 20.07
CA CYS A 66 2.51 2.83 20.80
C CYS A 66 3.51 1.76 20.40
N LYS A 67 3.65 0.72 21.24
CA LYS A 67 4.52 -0.43 20.95
C LYS A 67 3.87 -1.36 19.92
N PRO A 68 4.62 -1.87 18.92
CA PRO A 68 4.15 -2.93 18.05
C PRO A 68 3.75 -4.20 18.81
N CYS A 69 2.66 -4.84 18.39
CA CYS A 69 2.06 -6.01 19.01
C CYS A 69 2.17 -7.25 18.12
N THR A 70 1.42 -8.31 18.45
CA THR A 70 1.41 -9.56 17.68
C THR A 70 0.82 -9.36 16.30
N LEU A 71 1.45 -9.95 15.29
CA LEU A 71 0.99 -9.91 13.90
C LEU A 71 -0.39 -10.60 13.76
N PRO A 72 -1.43 -9.90 13.27
CA PRO A 72 -2.71 -10.55 12.99
C PRO A 72 -2.59 -11.46 11.75
N ARG A 73 -3.47 -12.48 11.67
CA ARG A 73 -3.39 -13.51 10.62
C ARG A 73 -3.64 -12.98 9.21
N ASP A 74 -4.37 -11.88 9.10
CA ASP A 74 -4.77 -11.22 7.86
C ASP A 74 -3.87 -10.00 7.52
N ALA A 75 -2.68 -9.94 8.11
CA ALA A 75 -1.65 -8.93 7.79
C ALA A 75 -0.91 -9.21 6.46
N ASP A 76 -1.42 -10.15 5.65
CA ASP A 76 -0.90 -10.53 4.33
C ASP A 76 -1.75 -9.97 3.18
N PHE A 77 -2.80 -9.19 3.47
CA PHE A 77 -3.64 -8.57 2.46
C PHE A 77 -2.82 -7.70 1.49
N ALA A 78 -3.06 -7.91 0.20
CA ALA A 78 -2.46 -7.17 -0.89
C ALA A 78 -3.47 -6.97 -2.02
N LEU A 79 -3.39 -5.83 -2.69
CA LEU A 79 -4.10 -5.57 -3.95
C LEU A 79 -3.40 -6.33 -5.08
N THR A 80 -4.17 -6.86 -6.03
CA THR A 80 -3.68 -7.85 -7.01
C THR A 80 -3.91 -7.41 -8.45
N SER A 81 -4.75 -8.12 -9.22
CA SER A 81 -5.09 -7.76 -10.60
C SER A 81 -6.03 -6.57 -10.65
N VAL A 82 -5.99 -5.89 -11.79
CA VAL A 82 -6.83 -4.74 -12.10
C VAL A 82 -7.66 -5.09 -13.31
N LYS A 83 -8.99 -4.98 -13.18
CA LYS A 83 -9.91 -5.08 -14.30
C LYS A 83 -10.72 -3.80 -14.44
N ASP A 84 -11.22 -3.54 -15.63
CA ASP A 84 -12.26 -2.53 -15.78
C ASP A 84 -13.64 -3.10 -15.42
N THR A 85 -14.65 -2.23 -15.30
CA THR A 85 -16.05 -2.64 -15.06
C THR A 85 -16.68 -3.41 -16.24
N GLY A 86 -16.03 -3.43 -17.41
CA GLY A 86 -16.40 -4.23 -18.58
C GLY A 86 -15.79 -5.64 -18.55
N GLY A 87 -14.91 -5.93 -17.59
CA GLY A 87 -14.24 -7.22 -17.41
C GLY A 87 -12.90 -7.35 -18.13
N LEU A 88 -12.42 -6.32 -18.81
CA LEU A 88 -11.10 -6.31 -19.43
C LEU A 88 -10.02 -6.35 -18.34
N ASN A 89 -9.05 -7.26 -18.47
CA ASN A 89 -7.89 -7.28 -17.61
C ASN A 89 -6.92 -6.18 -18.03
N LEU A 90 -6.73 -5.19 -17.18
CA LEU A 90 -5.85 -4.05 -17.44
C LEU A 90 -4.41 -4.33 -17.00
N GLY A 91 -4.21 -5.15 -15.97
CA GLY A 91 -2.88 -5.39 -15.41
C GLY A 91 -2.90 -5.69 -13.92
N ARG A 92 -1.93 -5.14 -13.18
CA ARG A 92 -1.74 -5.41 -11.74
C ARG A 92 -1.38 -4.15 -10.97
N VAL A 93 -1.87 -4.08 -9.72
CA VAL A 93 -1.42 -3.09 -8.76
C VAL A 93 0.03 -3.39 -8.37
N THR A 94 0.88 -2.38 -8.41
CA THR A 94 2.30 -2.49 -8.04
C THR A 94 2.65 -1.70 -6.80
N ASP A 95 1.88 -0.66 -6.47
CA ASP A 95 2.04 0.16 -5.27
C ASP A 95 0.77 0.99 -5.01
N ALA A 96 0.74 1.71 -3.90
CA ALA A 96 -0.28 2.71 -3.60
C ALA A 96 0.35 4.00 -3.06
N TYR A 97 -0.30 5.12 -3.34
CA TYR A 97 0.07 6.43 -2.86
C TYR A 97 -0.89 6.86 -1.77
N ILE A 98 -0.37 7.24 -0.60
CA ILE A 98 -1.19 7.67 0.53
C ILE A 98 -0.97 9.15 0.89
N ASN A 99 -1.98 9.77 1.49
CA ASN A 99 -1.81 11.02 2.19
C ASN A 99 -1.19 10.71 3.57
N PRO A 100 0.01 11.24 3.91
CA PRO A 100 0.67 10.93 5.18
C PRO A 100 -0.06 11.48 6.42
N GLU A 101 -0.92 12.49 6.26
CA GLU A 101 -1.68 13.09 7.37
C GLU A 101 -2.96 12.31 7.68
N THR A 102 -3.66 11.83 6.65
CA THR A 102 -4.94 11.11 6.81
C THR A 102 -4.82 9.60 6.67
N LEU A 103 -3.66 9.12 6.21
CA LEU A 103 -3.35 7.73 5.87
C LEU A 103 -4.28 7.11 4.82
N GLN A 104 -5.05 7.96 4.10
CA GLN A 104 -5.94 7.54 3.03
C GLN A 104 -5.16 7.31 1.73
N VAL A 105 -5.54 6.28 0.98
CA VAL A 105 -5.06 6.02 -0.37
C VAL A 105 -5.62 7.07 -1.32
N THR A 106 -4.70 7.71 -2.05
CA THR A 106 -4.97 8.79 -3.01
C THR A 106 -4.88 8.33 -4.46
N ALA A 107 -4.12 7.25 -4.72
CA ALA A 107 -4.02 6.59 -6.01
C ALA A 107 -3.41 5.18 -5.86
N LEU A 108 -3.72 4.30 -6.81
CA LEU A 108 -3.04 3.04 -7.03
C LEU A 108 -2.06 3.17 -8.20
N GLU A 109 -0.86 2.64 -8.03
CA GLU A 109 0.11 2.44 -9.10
C GLU A 109 -0.18 1.12 -9.82
N ILE A 110 -0.27 1.16 -11.14
CA ILE A 110 -0.66 0.02 -11.96
C ILE A 110 0.38 -0.19 -13.06
N SER A 111 0.83 -1.44 -13.18
CA SER A 111 1.54 -1.91 -14.38
C SER A 111 0.53 -2.54 -15.32
N LEU A 112 0.47 -2.05 -16.56
CA LEU A 112 -0.41 -2.56 -17.62
C LEU A 112 0.17 -3.79 -18.35
N GLY A 113 1.39 -4.20 -18.00
CA GLY A 113 2.15 -5.19 -18.74
C GLY A 113 3.53 -4.66 -19.13
N LEU A 114 4.47 -5.57 -19.46
CA LEU A 114 5.86 -5.21 -19.74
C LEU A 114 5.99 -4.31 -20.98
N VAL A 115 5.20 -4.54 -22.02
CA VAL A 115 5.27 -3.79 -23.28
C VAL A 115 4.74 -2.37 -23.08
N GLU A 116 3.62 -2.25 -22.39
CA GLU A 116 2.98 -1.00 -22.03
C GLU A 116 3.84 -0.19 -21.06
N GLU A 117 4.52 -0.84 -20.11
CA GLU A 117 5.41 -0.15 -19.16
C GLU A 117 6.62 0.49 -19.86
N ILE A 118 7.14 -0.11 -20.94
CA ILE A 118 8.22 0.49 -21.73
C ILE A 118 7.76 1.76 -22.47
N THR A 119 6.52 1.76 -22.96
CA THR A 119 6.00 2.83 -23.83
C THR A 119 5.32 3.95 -23.04
N LEU A 120 4.47 3.57 -22.10
CA LEU A 120 3.61 4.44 -21.30
C LEU A 120 4.13 4.61 -19.87
N GLY A 121 5.02 3.74 -19.40
CA GLY A 121 5.40 3.72 -17.98
C GLY A 121 4.30 3.15 -17.10
N ARG A 122 4.38 3.46 -15.82
CA ARG A 122 3.35 3.10 -14.84
C ARG A 122 2.23 4.12 -14.81
N MET A 123 1.05 3.62 -14.50
CA MET A 123 -0.19 4.40 -14.50
C MET A 123 -0.72 4.57 -13.09
N LEU A 124 -1.44 5.67 -12.86
CA LEU A 124 -2.16 5.93 -11.62
C LEU A 124 -3.66 5.83 -11.84
N ALA A 125 -4.34 5.09 -10.96
CA ALA A 125 -5.79 5.09 -10.83
C ALA A 125 -6.20 5.73 -9.52
N ARG A 126 -7.03 6.78 -9.58
CA ARG A 126 -7.60 7.44 -8.40
C ARG A 126 -8.99 6.92 -8.05
N GLN A 127 -9.69 6.38 -9.04
CA GLN A 127 -11.02 5.82 -8.89
C GLN A 127 -10.93 4.31 -9.06
N PHE A 128 -11.25 3.60 -7.99
CA PHE A 128 -11.26 2.15 -7.98
C PHE A 128 -12.17 1.64 -6.87
N VAL A 129 -12.52 0.36 -6.94
CA VAL A 129 -13.11 -0.39 -5.84
C VAL A 129 -12.40 -1.73 -5.72
N VAL A 130 -12.24 -2.24 -4.50
CA VAL A 130 -11.80 -3.62 -4.30
C VAL A 130 -13.01 -4.55 -4.38
N ARG A 131 -12.93 -5.54 -5.25
CA ARG A 131 -13.95 -6.58 -5.42
C ARG A 131 -13.33 -7.94 -5.15
N PRO A 132 -13.40 -8.44 -3.90
CA PRO A 132 -12.90 -9.77 -3.58
C PRO A 132 -13.57 -10.85 -4.43
N VAL A 133 -12.78 -11.72 -5.03
CA VAL A 133 -13.26 -12.92 -5.74
C VAL A 133 -12.54 -14.16 -5.22
N PRO A 134 -13.08 -15.39 -5.39
CA PRO A 134 -12.41 -16.61 -4.94
C PRO A 134 -10.99 -16.71 -5.50
N GLY A 135 -10.00 -16.89 -4.60
CA GLY A 135 -8.57 -16.95 -4.96
C GLY A 135 -7.90 -15.59 -5.17
N GLU A 136 -8.64 -14.48 -5.13
CA GLU A 136 -8.10 -13.14 -5.34
C GLU A 136 -8.85 -12.10 -4.47
N PRO A 137 -8.53 -12.02 -3.16
CA PRO A 137 -9.26 -11.16 -2.22
C PRO A 137 -9.03 -9.66 -2.46
N GLY A 138 -7.96 -9.29 -3.17
CA GLY A 138 -7.57 -7.91 -3.46
C GLY A 138 -7.75 -7.48 -4.91
N GLN A 139 -8.61 -8.16 -5.70
CA GLN A 139 -8.87 -7.74 -7.08
C GLN A 139 -9.46 -6.33 -7.11
N VAL A 140 -8.93 -5.48 -7.99
CA VAL A 140 -9.33 -4.09 -8.15
C VAL A 140 -10.18 -3.94 -9.40
N LEU A 141 -11.30 -3.22 -9.29
CA LEU A 141 -12.09 -2.77 -10.43
C LEU A 141 -11.95 -1.26 -10.62
N ILE A 142 -11.82 -0.87 -11.88
CA ILE A 142 -11.73 0.51 -12.30
C ILE A 142 -12.91 0.82 -13.25
N PRO A 143 -13.60 1.95 -13.10
CA PRO A 143 -14.66 2.34 -14.03
C PRO A 143 -14.15 2.42 -15.48
N CYS A 144 -14.89 1.83 -16.42
CA CYS A 144 -14.61 2.02 -17.84
C CYS A 144 -14.59 3.51 -18.20
N GLY A 145 -13.64 3.92 -19.03
CA GLY A 145 -13.48 5.31 -19.45
C GLY A 145 -12.87 6.24 -18.39
N CYS A 146 -12.45 5.73 -17.22
CA CYS A 146 -11.68 6.54 -16.29
C CYS A 146 -10.32 6.92 -16.90
N THR A 147 -9.82 8.09 -16.53
CA THR A 147 -8.47 8.51 -16.92
C THR A 147 -7.45 7.83 -16.02
N LEU A 148 -6.54 7.07 -16.63
CA LEU A 148 -5.31 6.65 -16.00
C LEU A 148 -4.25 7.74 -16.23
N GLU A 149 -3.64 8.22 -15.15
CA GLU A 149 -2.62 9.27 -15.23
C GLU A 149 -1.23 8.63 -15.36
N ARG A 150 -0.36 9.19 -16.20
CA ARG A 150 1.05 8.74 -16.27
C ARG A 150 1.82 9.26 -15.06
N ILE A 151 2.66 8.43 -14.45
CA ILE A 151 3.63 8.92 -13.46
C ILE A 151 4.71 9.72 -14.18
N LEU A 152 4.76 11.03 -13.94
CA LEU A 152 5.87 11.88 -14.35
C LEU A 152 6.96 11.72 -13.28
N HIS A 153 8.08 11.07 -13.66
CA HIS A 153 9.28 11.02 -12.85
C HIS A 153 10.06 12.33 -12.92
#